data_AF-A0A0D1LF54-F1
#
_entry.id   AF-A0A0D1LF54-F1
#
_cell.length_a   1.000
_cell.length_b   1.000
_cell.length_c   1.000
_cell.angle_alpha   90.00
_cell.angle_beta   90.00
_cell.angle_gamma   90.00
#
_symmetry.space_group_name_H-M   'P 1'
#
loop_
_entity.id
_entity.type
_entity.pdbx_description
1 polymer ?
#
loop_
_entity_poly.entity_id
_entity_poly.type
_entity_poly.pdbx_seq_one_letter_code
_entity_poly.pdbx_strand_id
1 'polypeptide(L)'
;MTTLLEFGSAWLIFTFSLYQGLLELNEQLSVVREQKGQSEKKVSPWLWLLPPLKVRNEKKRTLKILAENNVSRDQLSKVIGFLDKATGWFYVALGGWLLAIAETYSLVEEHVEEHTILIFVIVLILLTGMGIANGFYRTSDKRKKKALMELENQLQQLNK
;
A
#
# COMPACT_ATOMS: atom_id res chain seq x y z
N MET A 1 -23.67 10.00 -15.21
CA MET A 1 -23.31 8.56 -15.44
C MET A 1 -21.80 8.40 -15.63
N THR A 2 -21.15 9.23 -16.46
CA THR A 2 -19.69 9.23 -16.65
C THR A 2 -18.93 9.60 -15.38
N THR A 3 -19.37 10.64 -14.65
CA THR A 3 -18.75 11.13 -13.40
C THR A 3 -18.69 10.07 -12.29
N LEU A 4 -19.74 9.24 -12.17
CA LEU A 4 -19.77 8.10 -11.24
C LEU A 4 -18.77 6.99 -11.62
N LEU A 5 -18.59 6.73 -12.92
CA LEU A 5 -17.64 5.72 -13.40
C LEU A 5 -16.20 6.20 -13.25
N GLU A 6 -15.93 7.47 -13.54
CA GLU A 6 -14.63 8.11 -13.36
C GLU A 6 -14.23 8.07 -11.88
N PHE A 7 -15.12 8.55 -10.99
CA PHE A 7 -14.97 8.42 -9.54
C PHE A 7 -14.69 6.98 -9.10
N GLY A 8 -15.54 6.03 -9.52
CA GLY A 8 -15.39 4.63 -9.15
C GLY A 8 -14.06 4.05 -9.60
N SER A 9 -13.66 4.33 -10.85
CA SER A 9 -12.40 3.85 -11.42
C SER A 9 -11.18 4.41 -10.70
N ALA A 10 -11.19 5.69 -10.33
CA ALA A 10 -10.09 6.32 -9.62
C ALA A 10 -9.87 5.69 -8.24
N TRP A 11 -10.95 5.47 -7.48
CA TRP A 11 -10.89 4.80 -6.19
C TRP A 11 -10.47 3.33 -6.29
N LEU A 12 -10.83 2.63 -7.36
CA LEU A 12 -10.35 1.28 -7.64
C LEU A 12 -8.85 1.27 -7.91
N ILE A 13 -8.34 2.18 -8.75
CA ILE A 13 -6.90 2.30 -9.05
C ILE A 13 -6.12 2.55 -7.76
N PHE A 14 -6.55 3.51 -6.93
CA PHE A 14 -5.91 3.76 -5.64
C PHE A 14 -5.89 2.52 -4.74
N THR A 15 -7.06 1.97 -4.45
CA THR A 15 -7.23 0.92 -3.43
C THR A 15 -6.52 -0.37 -3.83
N PHE A 16 -6.65 -0.79 -5.08
CA PHE A 16 -6.04 -2.03 -5.55
C PHE A 16 -4.53 -1.90 -5.77
N SER A 17 -4.04 -0.75 -6.23
CA SER A 17 -2.59 -0.53 -6.37
C SER A 17 -1.91 -0.48 -5.00
N LEU A 18 -2.54 0.15 -4.00
CA LEU A 18 -2.06 0.12 -2.63
C LEU A 18 -2.03 -1.32 -2.08
N TYR A 19 -3.10 -2.07 -2.30
CA TYR A 19 -3.17 -3.48 -1.92
C TYR A 19 -2.07 -4.32 -2.57
N GLN A 20 -1.83 -4.16 -3.88
CA GLN A 20 -0.76 -4.86 -4.60
C GLN A 20 0.61 -4.54 -4.01
N GLY A 21 0.89 -3.27 -3.76
CA GLY A 21 2.13 -2.85 -3.09
C GLY A 21 2.28 -3.51 -1.72
N LEU A 22 1.22 -3.52 -0.89
CA LEU A 22 1.26 -4.17 0.43
C LEU A 22 1.41 -5.70 0.34
N LEU A 23 0.84 -6.35 -0.68
CA LEU A 23 0.92 -7.78 -0.88
C LEU A 23 2.36 -8.21 -1.17
N GLU A 24 2.99 -7.57 -2.15
CA GLU A 24 4.38 -7.82 -2.51
C GLU A 24 5.33 -7.47 -1.36
N LEU A 25 5.02 -6.39 -0.63
CA LEU A 25 5.73 -6.02 0.59
C LEU A 25 5.70 -7.15 1.62
N ASN A 26 4.53 -7.75 1.87
CA ASN A 26 4.38 -8.81 2.86
C ASN A 26 4.98 -10.16 2.43
N GLU A 27 4.97 -10.50 1.14
CA GLU A 27 5.56 -11.75 0.65
C GLU A 27 7.06 -11.84 0.86
N GLN A 28 7.77 -10.71 0.73
CA GLN A 28 9.22 -10.66 0.80
C GLN A 28 9.74 -10.03 2.11
N LEU A 29 8.83 -9.55 2.98
CA LEU A 29 9.19 -8.99 4.29
C LEU A 29 9.91 -9.99 5.20
N SER A 30 9.52 -11.28 5.13
CA SER A 30 10.11 -12.35 5.93
C SER A 30 11.62 -12.48 5.67
N VAL A 31 12.04 -12.35 4.42
CA VAL A 31 13.45 -12.45 3.98
C VAL A 31 14.30 -11.29 4.52
N VAL A 32 13.70 -10.10 4.63
CA VAL A 32 14.40 -8.89 5.12
C VAL A 32 14.42 -8.83 6.65
N ARG A 33 13.36 -9.29 7.32
CA ARG A 33 13.18 -9.17 8.78
C ARG A 33 14.14 -10.03 9.60
N GLU A 34 14.68 -11.09 9.00
CA GLU A 34 15.70 -11.94 9.62
C GLU A 34 17.05 -11.24 9.77
N GLN A 35 17.28 -10.14 9.04
CA GLN A 35 18.52 -9.39 9.08
C GLN A 35 18.44 -8.25 10.10
N LYS A 36 18.74 -8.58 11.37
CA LYS A 36 18.93 -7.58 12.44
C LYS A 36 20.23 -6.81 12.24
N GLY A 37 20.20 -5.78 11.41
CA GLY A 37 21.30 -4.83 11.24
C GLY A 37 21.31 -3.72 12.29
N GLN A 38 22.50 -3.21 12.60
CA GLN A 38 22.75 -2.15 13.59
C GLN A 38 22.06 -0.81 13.25
N SER A 39 22.04 0.07 14.26
CA SER A 39 21.33 1.34 14.35
C SER A 39 21.71 2.38 13.27
N GLU A 40 21.31 2.18 12.02
CA GLU A 40 21.40 3.21 11.00
C GLU A 40 20.36 4.31 11.24
N LYS A 41 20.79 5.58 11.13
CA LYS A 41 19.95 6.77 11.39
C LYS A 41 18.65 6.70 10.57
N LYS A 42 17.50 6.78 11.26
CA LYS A 42 16.19 6.76 10.61
C LYS A 42 16.06 7.94 9.65
N VAL A 43 15.44 7.72 8.49
CA VAL A 43 15.11 8.79 7.56
C VAL A 43 14.05 9.68 8.20
N SER A 44 14.23 10.99 8.09
CA SER A 44 13.31 11.96 8.71
C SER A 44 11.88 11.77 8.19
N PRO A 45 10.86 11.69 9.06
CA PRO A 45 9.46 11.64 8.64
C PRO A 45 9.03 12.81 7.77
N TRP A 46 9.63 14.00 7.97
CA TRP A 46 9.34 15.23 7.23
C TRP A 46 9.60 15.14 5.72
N LEU A 47 10.44 14.18 5.28
CA LEU A 47 10.63 13.90 3.85
C LEU A 47 9.34 13.42 3.16
N TRP A 48 8.26 13.10 3.88
CA TRP A 48 6.95 12.84 3.29
C TRP A 48 6.37 14.03 2.52
N LEU A 49 6.82 15.27 2.78
CA LEU A 49 6.48 16.41 1.90
C LEU A 49 6.94 16.18 0.45
N LEU A 50 7.99 15.38 0.25
CA LEU A 50 8.51 15.00 -1.05
C LEU A 50 8.70 13.47 -1.08
N PRO A 51 7.62 12.70 -1.30
CA PRO A 51 7.66 11.24 -1.27
C PRO A 51 8.82 10.61 -2.08
N PRO A 52 9.18 11.12 -3.28
CA PRO A 52 10.33 10.59 -4.01
C PRO A 52 11.66 10.66 -3.25
N LEU A 53 11.92 11.75 -2.53
CA LEU A 53 13.14 11.89 -1.74
C LEU A 53 13.14 10.92 -0.56
N LYS A 54 11.98 10.73 0.08
CA LYS A 54 11.84 9.78 1.17
C LYS A 54 12.14 8.35 0.72
N VAL A 55 11.47 7.90 -0.34
CA VAL A 55 11.63 6.55 -0.90
C VAL A 55 13.09 6.30 -1.30
N ARG A 56 13.71 7.26 -1.99
CA ARG A 56 15.14 7.18 -2.37
C ARG A 56 16.05 7.04 -1.15
N ASN A 57 15.81 7.82 -0.09
CA ASN A 57 16.66 7.81 1.09
C ASN A 57 16.49 6.53 1.93
N GLU A 58 15.26 6.01 2.04
CA GLU A 58 15.01 4.71 2.69
C GLU A 58 15.64 3.58 1.88
N LYS A 59 15.53 3.59 0.54
CA LYS A 59 16.23 2.61 -0.32
C LYS A 59 17.74 2.63 -0.07
N LYS A 60 18.38 3.81 -0.04
CA LYS A 60 19.81 3.94 0.27
C LYS A 60 20.16 3.39 1.65
N ARG A 61 19.34 3.70 2.66
CA ARG A 61 19.51 3.20 4.03
C ARG A 61 19.41 1.67 4.10
N THR A 62 18.41 1.08 3.47
CA THR A 62 18.25 -0.38 3.40
C THR A 62 19.47 -1.02 2.73
N LEU A 63 19.91 -0.51 1.58
CA LEU A 63 21.09 -1.05 0.89
C LEU A 63 22.37 -0.97 1.73
N LYS A 64 22.55 0.10 2.51
CA LYS A 64 23.68 0.25 3.43
C LYS A 64 23.65 -0.79 4.55
N ILE A 65 22.49 -0.97 5.18
CA ILE A 65 22.29 -2.00 6.21
C ILE A 65 22.59 -3.41 5.67
N LEU A 66 22.18 -3.71 4.42
CA LEU A 66 22.47 -5.00 3.80
C LEU A 66 23.97 -5.18 3.52
N ALA A 67 24.65 -4.13 3.04
CA ALA A 67 26.09 -4.17 2.77
C ALA A 67 26.90 -4.44 4.05
N GLU A 68 26.50 -3.85 5.18
CA GLU A 68 27.16 -4.03 6.48
C GLU A 68 26.96 -5.44 7.08
N ASN A 69 25.90 -6.16 6.68
CA ASN A 69 25.60 -7.51 7.19
C ASN A 69 26.17 -8.66 6.33
N ASN A 70 27.11 -8.39 5.40
CA ASN A 70 27.72 -9.39 4.51
C ASN A 70 26.69 -10.28 3.76
N VAL A 71 25.59 -9.68 3.32
CA VAL A 71 24.48 -10.34 2.62
C VAL A 71 24.94 -10.84 1.24
N SER A 72 24.50 -12.03 0.83
CA SER A 72 24.91 -12.60 -0.47
C SER A 72 24.39 -11.76 -1.65
N ARG A 73 25.07 -11.84 -2.82
CA ARG A 73 24.60 -11.15 -4.04
C ARG A 73 23.17 -11.55 -4.44
N ASP A 74 22.81 -12.82 -4.26
CA ASP A 74 21.47 -13.33 -4.55
C ASP A 74 20.41 -12.68 -3.63
N GLN A 75 20.69 -12.59 -2.33
CA GLN A 75 19.83 -11.91 -1.37
C GLN A 75 19.71 -10.41 -1.67
N LEU A 76 20.81 -9.75 -2.03
CA LEU A 76 20.79 -8.33 -2.41
C LEU A 76 19.93 -8.08 -3.67
N SER A 77 20.04 -8.95 -4.68
CA SER A 77 19.21 -8.87 -5.89
C SER A 77 17.71 -8.99 -5.55
N LYS A 78 17.35 -9.91 -4.65
CA LYS A 78 15.97 -10.07 -4.16
C LYS A 78 15.46 -8.81 -3.46
N VAL A 79 16.27 -8.19 -2.59
CA VAL A 79 15.85 -6.95 -1.89
C VAL A 79 15.78 -5.75 -2.84
N ILE A 80 16.64 -5.66 -3.85
CA ILE A 80 16.52 -4.60 -4.86
C ILE A 80 15.22 -4.78 -5.65
N GLY A 81 14.94 -5.99 -6.11
CA GLY A 81 13.70 -6.32 -6.82
C GLY A 81 12.45 -6.02 -5.97
N PHE A 82 12.50 -6.33 -4.67
CA PHE A 82 11.48 -5.95 -3.70
C PHE A 82 11.21 -4.44 -3.67
N LEU A 83 12.27 -3.65 -3.47
CA LEU A 83 12.17 -2.20 -3.30
C LEU A 83 11.66 -1.52 -4.58
N ASP A 84 12.08 -2.01 -5.74
CA ASP A 84 11.66 -1.46 -7.03
C ASP A 84 10.18 -1.70 -7.28
N LYS A 85 9.67 -2.91 -7.00
CA LYS A 85 8.23 -3.17 -7.18
C LYS A 85 7.37 -2.42 -6.15
N ALA A 86 7.80 -2.39 -4.89
CA ALA A 86 7.12 -1.60 -3.85
C ALA A 86 7.06 -0.11 -4.20
N THR A 87 8.14 0.43 -4.77
CA THR A 87 8.19 1.81 -5.26
C THR A 87 7.24 2.02 -6.43
N GLY A 88 7.21 1.09 -7.38
CA GLY A 88 6.27 1.13 -8.52
C GLY A 88 4.82 1.20 -8.06
N TRP A 89 4.39 0.25 -7.24
CA TRP A 89 3.02 0.22 -6.71
C TRP A 89 2.68 1.42 -5.84
N PHE A 90 3.64 1.93 -5.06
CA PHE A 90 3.46 3.17 -4.31
C PHE A 90 3.11 4.34 -5.23
N TYR A 91 3.84 4.53 -6.33
CA TYR A 91 3.56 5.64 -7.26
C TYR A 91 2.27 5.47 -8.04
N VAL A 92 1.91 4.24 -8.43
CA VAL A 92 0.61 3.97 -9.06
C VAL A 92 -0.53 4.27 -8.07
N ALA A 93 -0.41 3.84 -6.82
CA ALA A 93 -1.39 4.16 -5.78
C ALA A 93 -1.48 5.68 -5.53
N LEU A 94 -0.35 6.38 -5.47
CA LEU A 94 -0.32 7.84 -5.31
C LEU A 94 -1.01 8.54 -6.49
N GLY A 95 -0.74 8.11 -7.73
CA GLY A 95 -1.42 8.64 -8.91
C GLY A 95 -2.92 8.39 -8.89
N GLY A 96 -3.33 7.16 -8.54
CA GLY A 96 -4.76 6.83 -8.35
C GLY A 96 -5.43 7.65 -7.26
N TRP A 97 -4.73 7.96 -6.17
CA TRP A 97 -5.26 8.78 -5.09
C TRP A 97 -5.43 10.24 -5.51
N LEU A 98 -4.47 10.81 -6.24
CA LEU A 98 -4.59 12.17 -6.79
C LEU A 98 -5.74 12.27 -7.78
N LEU A 99 -5.92 11.25 -8.63
CA LEU A 99 -7.08 11.17 -9.51
C LEU A 99 -8.38 11.08 -8.70
N ALA A 100 -8.42 10.21 -7.68
CA ALA A 100 -9.60 10.06 -6.83
C ALA A 100 -9.98 11.35 -6.09
N ILE A 101 -9.00 12.16 -5.67
CA ILE A 101 -9.24 13.49 -5.11
C ILE A 101 -9.96 14.38 -6.13
N ALA A 102 -9.46 14.46 -7.36
CA ALA A 102 -10.06 15.28 -8.41
C ALA A 102 -11.49 14.83 -8.74
N GLU A 103 -11.70 13.53 -8.95
CA GLU A 103 -13.02 12.99 -9.28
C GLU A 103 -14.02 13.10 -8.11
N THR A 104 -13.55 13.00 -6.87
CA THR A 104 -14.41 13.23 -5.68
C THR A 104 -14.84 14.69 -5.60
N TYR A 105 -13.95 15.63 -5.91
CA TYR A 105 -14.31 17.04 -5.95
C TYR A 105 -15.36 17.32 -7.03
N SER A 106 -15.13 16.84 -8.27
CA SER A 106 -16.09 17.00 -9.38
C SER A 106 -17.45 16.37 -9.08
N LEU A 107 -17.48 15.17 -8.48
CA LEU A 107 -18.73 14.51 -8.11
C LEU A 107 -19.51 15.30 -7.06
N VAL A 108 -18.83 15.83 -6.04
CA VAL A 108 -19.46 16.61 -4.97
C VAL A 108 -19.93 17.96 -5.50
N GLU A 109 -19.13 18.65 -6.31
CA GLU A 109 -19.50 19.92 -6.94
C GLU A 109 -20.75 19.77 -7.83
N GLU A 110 -20.89 18.67 -8.57
CA GLU A 110 -22.06 18.42 -9.43
C GLU A 110 -23.37 18.18 -8.65
N HIS A 111 -23.30 17.60 -7.44
CA HIS A 111 -24.48 17.12 -6.71
C HIS A 111 -24.78 17.87 -5.41
N VAL A 112 -23.90 18.76 -4.97
CA VAL A 112 -23.97 19.44 -3.66
C VAL A 112 -23.81 20.94 -3.84
N GLU A 113 -24.92 21.67 -3.73
CA GLU A 113 -24.96 23.13 -3.87
C GLU A 113 -24.43 23.87 -2.63
N GLU A 114 -24.71 23.37 -1.42
CA GLU A 114 -24.26 23.96 -0.16
C GLU A 114 -23.24 23.08 0.56
N HIS A 115 -22.26 23.69 1.21
CA HIS A 115 -21.22 22.99 1.98
C HIS A 115 -20.34 22.01 1.16
N THR A 116 -20.22 22.23 -0.14
CA THR A 116 -19.44 21.43 -1.11
C THR A 116 -18.03 21.08 -0.58
N ILE A 117 -17.30 22.07 -0.04
CA ILE A 117 -15.94 21.87 0.48
C ILE A 117 -15.92 20.97 1.72
N LEU A 118 -16.84 21.18 2.66
CA LEU A 118 -16.89 20.39 3.90
C LEU A 118 -17.23 18.93 3.60
N ILE A 119 -18.26 18.71 2.77
CA ILE A 119 -18.69 17.37 2.35
C ILE A 119 -17.57 16.67 1.58
N PHE A 120 -16.91 17.36 0.65
CA PHE A 120 -15.75 16.86 -0.08
C PHE A 120 -14.65 16.37 0.86
N VAL A 121 -14.25 17.18 1.85
CA VAL A 121 -13.20 16.80 2.81
C VAL A 121 -13.60 15.58 3.65
N ILE A 122 -14.85 15.51 4.12
CA ILE A 122 -15.35 14.37 4.90
C ILE A 122 -15.33 13.09 4.06
N VAL A 123 -15.89 13.14 2.85
CA VAL A 123 -15.92 12.00 1.93
C VAL A 123 -14.51 11.53 1.60
N LEU A 124 -13.60 12.47 1.31
CA LEU A 124 -12.21 12.15 0.98
C LEU A 124 -11.49 11.45 2.14
N ILE A 125 -11.66 11.93 3.38
CA ILE A 125 -11.06 11.30 4.57
C ILE A 125 -11.61 9.90 4.77
N LEU A 126 -12.93 9.72 4.68
CA LEU A 126 -13.59 8.42 4.86
C LEU A 126 -13.12 7.41 3.82
N LEU A 127 -13.15 7.77 2.53
CA LEU A 127 -12.77 6.87 1.44
C LEU A 127 -11.28 6.56 1.44
N THR A 128 -10.42 7.54 1.75
CA THR A 128 -8.98 7.30 1.92
C THR A 128 -8.72 6.34 3.08
N GLY A 129 -9.37 6.57 4.22
CA GLY A 129 -9.28 5.68 5.39
C GLY A 129 -9.75 4.27 5.09
N MET A 130 -10.88 4.11 4.40
CA MET A 130 -11.42 2.82 3.97
C MET A 130 -10.48 2.10 2.99
N GLY A 131 -9.93 2.80 1.98
CA GLY A 131 -8.99 2.24 1.02
C GLY A 131 -7.72 1.70 1.69
N ILE A 132 -7.15 2.49 2.59
CA ILE A 132 -5.97 2.09 3.39
C ILE A 132 -6.31 0.90 4.29
N ALA A 133 -7.40 0.99 5.06
CA ALA A 133 -7.83 -0.07 5.97
C ALA A 133 -8.10 -1.39 5.23
N ASN A 134 -8.74 -1.33 4.06
CA ASN A 134 -8.98 -2.48 3.20
C ASN A 134 -7.65 -3.12 2.73
N GLY A 135 -6.69 -2.30 2.30
CA GLY A 135 -5.35 -2.76 1.92
C GLY A 135 -4.68 -3.56 3.04
N PHE A 136 -4.61 -2.99 4.24
CA PHE A 136 -4.02 -3.66 5.42
C PHE A 136 -4.81 -4.87 5.90
N TYR A 137 -6.14 -4.82 5.87
CA TYR A 137 -6.98 -5.94 6.26
C TYR A 137 -6.73 -7.16 5.37
N ARG A 138 -6.68 -6.95 4.05
CA ARG A 138 -6.51 -8.02 3.05
C ARG A 138 -5.11 -8.62 3.08
N THR A 139 -4.09 -7.88 3.51
CA THR A 139 -2.72 -8.39 3.65
C THR A 139 -2.42 -8.94 5.04
N SER A 140 -3.34 -8.79 6.01
CA SER A 140 -3.15 -9.30 7.37
C SER A 140 -3.20 -10.84 7.44
N ASP A 141 -2.36 -11.40 8.31
CA ASP A 141 -2.33 -12.85 8.58
C ASP A 141 -3.65 -13.40 9.13
N LYS A 142 -4.49 -12.52 9.71
CA LYS A 142 -5.82 -12.89 10.21
C LYS A 142 -6.72 -13.43 9.10
N ARG A 143 -6.67 -12.83 7.90
CA ARG A 143 -7.43 -13.31 6.74
C ARG A 143 -6.92 -14.66 6.27
N LYS A 144 -5.59 -14.82 6.15
CA LYS A 144 -4.96 -16.10 5.74
C LYS A 144 -5.38 -17.23 6.69
N LYS A 145 -5.29 -17.00 8.00
CA LYS A 145 -5.70 -17.97 9.02
C LYS A 145 -7.18 -18.33 8.93
N LYS A 146 -8.07 -17.33 8.75
CA LYS A 146 -9.50 -17.57 8.59
C LYS A 146 -9.82 -18.42 7.36
N ALA A 147 -9.20 -18.10 6.22
CA ALA A 147 -9.40 -18.86 4.98
C ALA A 147 -8.88 -20.30 5.09
N LEU A 148 -7.72 -20.51 5.76
CA LEU A 148 -7.19 -21.85 6.02
C LEU A 148 -8.13 -22.65 6.95
N MET A 149 -8.64 -22.05 8.02
CA MET A 149 -9.61 -22.69 8.92
C MET A 149 -10.92 -23.07 8.19
N GLU A 150 -11.45 -22.21 7.33
CA GLU A 150 -12.63 -22.52 6.51
C GLU A 150 -12.38 -23.71 5.58
N LEU A 151 -11.21 -23.77 4.94
CA LEU A 151 -10.81 -24.87 4.07
C LEU A 151 -10.62 -26.19 4.84
N GLU A 152 -9.93 -26.14 5.98
CA GLU A 152 -9.71 -27.31 6.86
C GLU A 152 -11.04 -27.91 7.34
N ASN A 153 -12.00 -27.06 7.74
CA ASN A 153 -13.33 -27.50 8.13
C ASN A 153 -14.09 -28.16 6.97
N GLN A 154 -13.99 -27.63 5.75
CA GLN A 154 -14.61 -28.23 4.56
C GLN A 154 -13.99 -29.59 4.23
N LEU A 155 -12.66 -29.72 4.29
CA LEU A 155 -11.97 -30.99 4.06
C LEU A 155 -12.33 -32.04 5.12
N GLN A 156 -12.49 -31.65 6.39
CA GLN A 156 -12.96 -32.55 7.44
C GLN A 156 -14.40 -33.03 7.22
N GLN A 157 -15.26 -32.21 6.61
CA GLN A 157 -16.63 -32.61 6.26
C GLN A 157 -16.68 -33.54 5.06
N LEU A 158 -15.77 -33.39 4.09
CA LEU A 158 -15.69 -34.26 2.91
C LEU A 158 -15.09 -35.64 3.21
N ASN A 159 -14.26 -35.75 4.24
CA ASN A 159 -13.61 -36.99 4.66
C ASN A 159 -14.38 -37.79 5.73
N LYS A 160 -15.61 -37.37 6.08
CA LYS A 160 -16.55 -38.10 6.95
C LYS A 160 -17.65 -38.74 6.11
#